data_AF-A0A958FFK9-F1
#
_entry.id   AF-A0A958FFK9-F1
#
_cell.length_a   1.000
_cell.length_b   1.000
_cell.length_c   1.000
_cell.angle_alpha   90.00
_cell.angle_beta   90.00
_cell.angle_gamma   90.00
#
_symmetry.space_group_name_H-M   'P 1'
#
loop_
_entity.id
_entity.type
_entity.pdbx_description
1 polymer ?
#
loop_
_entity_poly.entity_id
_entity_poly.type
_entity_poly.pdbx_seq_one_letter_code
_entity_poly.pdbx_strand_id
1 'polypeptide(L)' 'LPWTVWDKSVQQRDIYLLELGSGEDVTVIFGGFHGNERLGAELVFRFAEYLYREQLPADARVILVPVV' A
#
# COMPACT_ATOMS: atom_id res chain seq x y z
N LEU A 1 -10.03 4.58 -1.88
CA LEU A 1 -9.62 3.16 -2.05
C LEU A 1 -10.00 2.41 -0.79
N PRO A 2 -10.28 1.10 -0.84
CA PRO A 2 -10.68 0.30 0.32
C PRO A 2 -9.47 -0.02 1.22
N TRP A 3 -8.85 1.02 1.80
CA TRP A 3 -7.77 0.89 2.77
C TRP A 3 -8.27 0.16 4.02
N THR A 4 -7.46 -0.77 4.53
CA THR A 4 -7.72 -1.48 5.78
C THR A 4 -6.67 -1.11 6.81
N VAL A 5 -7.07 -1.02 8.08
CA VAL A 5 -6.11 -0.92 9.19
C VAL A 5 -5.55 -2.32 9.42
N TRP A 6 -4.24 -2.46 9.21
CA TRP A 6 -3.54 -3.71 9.44
C TRP A 6 -3.11 -3.87 10.89
N ASP A 7 -2.53 -2.80 11.45
CA ASP A 7 -2.03 -2.78 12.81
C ASP A 7 -1.86 -1.33 13.31
N LYS A 8 -1.21 -1.17 14.46
CA LYS A 8 -0.87 0.10 15.09
C LYS A 8 0.64 0.26 15.20
N SER A 9 1.13 1.47 14.98
CA SER A 9 2.50 1.87 15.31
C SER A 9 2.75 1.89 16.83
N VAL A 10 4.02 2.02 17.24
CA VAL A 10 4.41 2.21 18.65
C VAL A 10 3.65 3.37 19.31
N GLN A 11 3.36 4.43 18.55
CA GLN A 11 2.62 5.60 19.01
C GLN A 11 1.09 5.48 18.82
N GLN A 12 0.58 4.26 18.61
CA GLN A 12 -0.84 3.94 18.47
C GLN A 12 -1.55 4.57 17.26
N ARG A 13 -0.79 4.99 16.24
CA ARG A 13 -1.36 5.40 14.94
C ARG A 13 -1.65 4.19 14.07
N ASP A 14 -2.75 4.24 13.33
CA ASP A 14 -3.11 3.21 12.35
C ASP A 14 -2.02 3.03 11.30
N ILE A 15 -1.69 1.78 11.00
CA ILE A 15 -0.92 1.37 9.84
C ILE A 15 -1.93 0.84 8.83
N TYR A 16 -2.00 1.49 7.68
CA TYR A 16 -2.93 1.14 6.63
C TYR A 16 -2.28 0.25 5.57
N LEU A 17 -3.05 -0.68 5.01
CA LEU A 17 -2.69 -1.38 3.79
C LEU A 17 -3.83 -1.32 2.77
N LEU A 18 -3.49 -1.46 1.50
CA LEU A 18 -4.42 -1.72 0.43
C LEU A 18 -3.97 -2.98 -0.30
N GLU A 19 -4.88 -3.95 -0.43
CA GLU A 19 -4.68 -5.15 -1.23
C GLU A 19 -5.48 -5.02 -2.53
N LEU A 20 -4.83 -5.27 -3.66
CA LEU A 20 -5.42 -5.28 -4.99
C LEU A 20 -5.12 -6.62 -5.68
N GLY A 21 -6.10 -7.18 -6.37
CA GLY A 21 -5.99 -8.51 -6.98
C GLY A 21 -6.18 -9.65 -5.97
N SER A 22 -6.12 -10.88 -6.47
CA SER A 22 -6.32 -12.09 -5.65
C SER A 22 -5.43 -13.25 -6.06
N GLY A 23 -4.47 -13.02 -6.95
CA GLY A 23 -3.60 -14.06 -7.48
C GLY A 23 -2.52 -14.51 -6.48
N GLU A 24 -1.72 -15.49 -6.87
CA GLU A 24 -0.69 -16.09 -6.00
C GLU A 24 0.67 -15.37 -6.09
N ASP A 25 0.91 -14.59 -7.14
CA ASP A 25 2.12 -13.78 -7.27
C ASP A 25 1.97 -12.47 -6.50
N VAL A 26 2.64 -12.40 -5.35
CA VAL A 26 2.49 -11.31 -4.40
C VAL A 26 3.64 -10.32 -4.50
N THR A 27 3.31 -9.08 -4.86
CA THR A 27 4.24 -7.95 -4.78
C THR A 27 3.84 -7.03 -3.63
N VAL A 28 4.78 -6.75 -2.73
CA VAL A 28 4.57 -5.83 -1.60
C VAL A 28 5.39 -4.56 -1.80
N ILE A 29 4.76 -3.40 -1.62
CA ILE A 29 5.37 -2.10 -1.82
C ILE A 29 5.15 -1.25 -0.58
N PHE A 30 6.26 -0.82 0.03
CA PHE A 30 6.28 0.12 1.14
C PHE A 30 6.76 1.49 0.66
N GLY A 31 6.30 2.55 1.31
CA GLY A 31 6.82 3.90 1.08
C GLY A 31 6.82 4.72 2.35
N GLY A 32 7.86 5.53 2.57
CA GLY A 32 7.98 6.37 3.76
C GLY A 32 8.51 5.65 5.01
N PHE A 33 9.34 4.61 4.82
CA PHE A 33 9.86 3.80 5.94
C PHE A 33 10.70 4.62 6.92
N HIS A 34 11.37 5.68 6.43
CA HIS A 34 12.04 6.66 7.27
C HIS A 34 11.17 7.93 7.39
N GLY A 35 11.03 8.46 8.61
CA GLY A 35 10.12 9.59 8.89
C GLY A 35 10.45 10.91 8.19
N ASN A 36 11.61 11.01 7.52
CA ASN A 36 11.99 12.16 6.70
C ASN A 36 11.71 11.97 5.19
N GLU A 37 11.16 10.83 4.78
CA GLU A 37 10.88 10.48 3.38
C GLU A 37 9.40 10.70 3.02
N ARG A 38 8.87 11.90 3.27
CA ARG A 38 7.44 12.22 3.07
C ARG A 38 6.94 11.88 1.65
N LEU A 39 7.80 12.04 0.63
CA LEU A 39 7.45 11.72 -0.75
C LEU A 39 7.25 10.21 -0.99
N GLY A 40 7.88 9.35 -0.18
CA GLY A 40 7.75 7.89 -0.32
C GLY A 40 6.31 7.42 -0.09
N ALA A 41 5.67 7.88 0.98
CA ALA A 41 4.26 7.56 1.25
C ALA A 41 3.32 8.13 0.18
N GLU A 42 3.56 9.37 -0.26
CA GLU A 42 2.78 10.03 -1.33
C GLU A 42 2.83 9.25 -2.65
N LEU A 43 4.00 8.71 -3.02
CA LEU A 43 4.14 7.87 -4.21
C LEU A 43 3.33 6.59 -4.11
N VAL A 44 3.26 5.96 -2.93
CA VAL A 44 2.43 4.77 -2.72
C VAL A 44 0.95 5.11 -2.86
N PHE A 45 0.48 6.24 -2.31
CA PHE A 45 -0.91 6.68 -2.50
C PHE A 45 -1.26 6.89 -3.97
N ARG A 46 -0.40 7.59 -4.72
CA ARG A 46 -0.62 7.83 -6.16
C ARG A 46 -0.57 6.54 -6.97
N PHE A 47 0.34 5.63 -6.62
CA PHE A 47 0.44 4.35 -7.31
C PHE A 47 -0.77 3.46 -7.02
N ALA A 48 -1.29 3.50 -5.80
CA ALA A 48 -2.54 2.84 -5.44
C ALA A 48 -3.72 3.34 -6.27
N GLU A 49 -3.84 4.65 -6.47
CA GLU A 49 -4.90 5.23 -7.33
C GLU A 49 -4.76 4.84 -8.79
N TYR A 50 -3.52 4.76 -9.29
CA TYR A 50 -3.24 4.29 -10.64
C TYR A 50 -3.63 2.82 -10.80
N LEU A 51 -3.10 1.93 -9.95
CA LEU A 51 -3.36 0.50 -10.01
C LEU A 51 -4.85 0.16 -9.84
N TYR A 52 -5.60 0.91 -9.03
CA TYR A 52 -7.03 0.66 -8.84
C TYR A 52 -7.87 0.90 -10.11
N ARG A 53 -7.34 1.67 -11.08
CA ARG A 53 -8.01 1.93 -12.37
C ARG A 53 -7.58 0.94 -13.45
N GLU A 54 -6.53 0.18 -13.20
CA GLU A 54 -5.94 -0.77 -14.15
C GLU A 54 -6.45 -2.19 -13.90
N GLN A 55 -6.54 -2.98 -14.96
CA GLN A 55 -6.79 -4.41 -14.83
C GLN A 55 -5.47 -5.11 -14.50
N LEU A 56 -5.31 -5.53 -13.24
CA LEU A 56 -4.17 -6.37 -12.84
C LEU A 56 -4.21 -7.72 -13.58
N PRO A 57 -3.04 -8.33 -13.86
CA PRO A 57 -2.96 -9.73 -14.25
C PRO A 57 -3.72 -10.63 -13.26
N ALA A 58 -4.36 -11.69 -13.76
CA ALA A 58 -5.24 -12.55 -12.95
C ALA A 58 -4.50 -13.27 -11.81
N ASP A 59 -3.20 -13.52 -12.00
CA ASP A 59 -2.29 -14.16 -11.06
C ASP A 59 -1.56 -13.16 -10.15
N ALA A 60 -1.74 -11.86 -10.35
CA ALA A 60 -1.12 -10.84 -9.52
C ALA A 60 -1.94 -10.49 -8.28
N ARG A 61 -1.22 -10.19 -7.21
CA ARG A 61 -1.72 -9.57 -5.99
C ARG A 61 -0.71 -8.51 -5.52
N VAL A 62 -1.19 -7.30 -5.31
CA VAL A 62 -0.35 -6.17 -4.90
C VAL A 62 -0.79 -5.67 -3.54
N ILE A 63 0.15 -5.60 -2.60
CA ILE A 63 -0.06 -5.07 -1.25
C ILE A 63 0.70 -3.75 -1.14
N LEU A 64 -0.01 -2.66 -0.86
CA LEU A 64 0.53 -1.30 -0.79
C LEU A 64 0.45 -0.81 0.65
N VAL A 65 1.58 -0.38 1.20
CA VAL A 65 1.71 0.06 2.60
C VAL A 65 2.38 1.44 2.66
N PRO A 66 1.60 2.54 2.67
CA PRO A 66 2.13 3.87 2.94
C PRO A 66 2.41 4.02 4.45
N VAL A 67 3.66 4.28 4.80
CA VAL A 67 4.10 4.53 6.18
C VAL A 67 4.13 6.04 6.42
N VAL A 68 3.31 6.52 7.36
CA VAL A 68 3.11 7.95 7.69
C VAL A 68 3.19 8.23 9.19
#